data_AF-A0A0S9E8K1-F1
#
_entry.id   AF-A0A0S9E8K1-F1
#
_cell.length_a   1.000
_cell.length_b   1.000
_cell.length_c   1.000
_cell.angle_alpha   90.00
_cell.angle_beta   90.00
_cell.angle_gamma   90.00
#
_symmetry.space_group_name_H-M   'P 1'
#
loop_
_entity.id
_entity.type
_entity.pdbx_description
1 polymer ?
#
loop_
_entity_poly.entity_id
_entity_poly.type
_entity_poly.pdbx_seq_one_letter_code
_entity_poly.pdbx_strand_id
1 'polypeptide(L)'
;MKLKTTLIILALSAAPAFAFDASHGAQSKTREEVKAELSQALRSGDIMAGGEIGAKVSELNSGGYQLKTPVLGKTRDQVRAELEQAVRSGDMLAAGESGSRLNELQPNLYPSKMAQAGKTREQVKEELAEAIHTGDLMAAGEDGRKLNEIYPGQYHQHHAGSTAAQSGHSNGRDL
;
A
#
# COMPACT_ATOMS: atom_id res chain seq x y z
N MET A 1 11.32 47.03 77.22
CA MET A 1 11.25 47.57 75.85
C MET A 1 9.98 47.08 75.17
N LYS A 2 9.18 48.04 74.67
CA LYS A 2 8.23 47.97 73.53
C LYS A 2 6.86 47.33 73.77
N LEU A 3 5.84 48.20 73.73
CA LEU A 3 4.41 47.94 73.82
C LEU A 3 3.91 47.12 72.62
N LYS A 4 2.95 46.23 72.87
CA LYS A 4 2.29 45.41 71.85
C LYS A 4 1.14 46.21 71.24
N THR A 5 1.29 46.51 69.96
CA THR A 5 0.41 47.32 69.11
C THR A 5 -0.93 46.64 68.86
N THR A 6 -2.02 47.38 69.04
CA THR A 6 -3.35 47.05 68.51
C THR A 6 -3.65 48.00 67.37
N LEU A 7 -3.94 47.47 66.17
CA LEU A 7 -4.84 48.12 65.21
C LEU A 7 -5.32 47.09 64.17
N ILE A 8 -6.61 46.81 64.19
CA ILE A 8 -7.33 46.10 63.12
C ILE A 8 -7.69 47.17 62.09
N ILE A 9 -7.27 46.98 60.83
CA ILE A 9 -7.83 47.72 59.69
C ILE A 9 -8.39 46.69 58.71
N LEU A 10 -9.72 46.69 58.64
CA LEU A 10 -10.54 46.06 57.62
C LEU A 10 -10.44 46.92 56.35
N ALA A 11 -9.91 46.39 55.25
CA ALA A 11 -9.95 47.05 53.95
C ALA A 11 -10.62 46.15 52.89
N LEU A 12 -11.51 46.80 52.16
CA LEU A 12 -12.64 46.33 51.37
C LEU A 12 -12.24 46.16 49.88
N SER A 13 -12.47 44.97 49.33
CA SER A 13 -12.69 44.60 47.90
C SER A 13 -11.88 45.24 46.75
N ALA A 14 -11.28 44.40 45.88
CA ALA A 14 -11.28 44.57 44.42
C ALA A 14 -10.91 43.25 43.68
N ALA A 15 -11.89 42.68 42.95
CA ALA A 15 -11.86 41.78 41.77
C ALA A 15 -10.81 40.62 41.61
N PRO A 16 -11.21 39.47 41.01
CA PRO A 16 -10.31 38.34 40.75
C PRO A 16 -9.51 38.58 39.46
N ALA A 17 -8.21 38.84 39.56
CA ALA A 17 -7.30 38.76 38.43
C ALA A 17 -6.74 37.33 38.35
N PHE A 18 -7.33 36.50 37.49
CA PHE A 18 -6.81 35.24 36.95
C PHE A 18 -5.83 34.47 37.87
N ALA A 19 -6.36 33.63 38.75
CA ALA A 19 -5.62 32.46 39.21
C ALA A 19 -5.59 31.47 38.05
N PHE A 20 -4.47 31.41 37.32
CA PHE A 20 -4.17 30.27 36.45
C PHE A 20 -3.99 29.07 37.37
N ASP A 21 -5.02 28.24 37.43
CA ASP A 21 -5.03 27.03 38.24
C ASP A 21 -3.97 26.07 37.69
N ALA A 22 -2.83 26.01 38.38
CA ALA A 22 -1.76 25.05 38.14
C ALA A 22 -2.15 23.65 38.65
N SER A 23 -3.38 23.21 38.38
CA SER A 23 -3.95 21.91 38.80
C SER A 23 -4.11 20.91 37.65
N HIS A 24 -3.59 21.20 36.47
CA HIS A 24 -3.49 20.20 35.41
C HIS A 24 -2.04 19.74 35.34
N GLY A 25 -1.77 18.58 35.94
CA GLY A 25 -0.48 17.87 35.88
C GLY A 25 -0.12 17.38 34.48
N ALA A 26 -0.15 18.28 33.48
CA ALA A 26 0.54 18.07 32.23
C ALA A 26 2.02 18.32 32.49
N GLN A 27 2.82 17.26 32.57
CA GLN A 27 4.25 17.39 32.38
C GLN A 27 4.47 18.26 31.14
N SER A 28 5.18 19.39 31.29
CA SER A 28 5.50 20.24 30.16
C SER A 28 6.32 19.42 29.18
N LYS A 29 5.68 18.97 28.08
CA LYS A 29 6.34 18.18 27.05
C LYS A 29 7.54 18.95 26.52
N THR A 30 8.64 18.25 26.33
CA THR A 30 9.82 18.82 25.68
C THR A 30 9.51 19.11 24.22
N ARG A 31 10.25 20.07 23.63
CA ARG A 31 10.09 20.42 22.22
C ARG A 31 10.29 19.21 21.29
N GLU A 32 11.15 18.26 21.67
CA GLU A 32 11.40 17.06 20.87
C GLU A 32 10.23 16.07 20.94
N GLU A 33 9.61 15.90 22.10
CA GLU A 33 8.39 15.08 22.24
C GLU A 33 7.24 15.66 21.43
N VAL A 34 7.04 16.99 21.46
CA VAL A 34 6.01 17.67 20.65
C VAL A 34 6.26 17.48 19.15
N LYS A 35 7.52 17.55 18.69
CA LYS A 35 7.86 17.28 17.29
C LYS A 35 7.59 15.83 16.90
N ALA A 36 7.92 14.88 17.77
CA ALA A 36 7.66 13.46 17.52
C ALA A 36 6.16 13.20 17.38
N GLU A 37 5.35 13.74 18.30
CA GLU A 37 3.89 13.64 18.28
C GLU A 37 3.28 14.31 17.04
N LEU A 38 3.76 15.50 16.65
CA LEU A 38 3.33 16.16 15.42
C LEU A 38 3.67 15.32 14.19
N SER A 39 4.87 14.74 14.13
CA SER A 39 5.28 13.87 13.02
C SER A 39 4.42 12.61 12.93
N GLN A 40 4.00 12.07 14.06
CA GLN A 40 3.09 10.93 14.15
C GLN A 40 1.68 11.31 13.68
N ALA A 41 1.14 12.44 14.14
CA ALA A 41 -0.17 12.95 13.72
C ALA A 41 -0.21 13.25 12.22
N LEU A 42 0.87 13.81 11.66
CA LEU A 42 1.02 14.01 10.22
C LEU A 42 1.08 12.69 9.44
N ARG A 43 1.68 11.65 10.01
CA ARG A 43 1.77 10.33 9.37
C ARG A 43 0.43 9.58 9.40
N SER A 44 -0.29 9.67 10.51
CA SER A 44 -1.60 9.03 10.68
C SER A 44 -2.75 9.84 10.08
N GLY A 45 -2.52 11.10 9.73
CA GLY A 45 -3.57 12.03 9.32
C GLY A 45 -4.51 12.40 10.47
N ASP A 46 -4.08 12.18 11.73
CA ASP A 46 -4.78 12.57 12.95
C ASP A 46 -4.59 14.08 13.24
N ILE A 47 -4.81 14.87 12.20
CA ILE A 47 -4.80 16.32 12.23
C ILE A 47 -6.17 16.81 11.75
N MET A 48 -6.67 17.88 12.35
CA MET A 48 -7.93 18.48 11.92
C MET A 48 -7.76 19.06 10.52
N ALA A 49 -8.65 18.70 9.61
CA ALA A 49 -8.70 19.32 8.30
C ALA A 49 -9.19 20.76 8.45
N GLY A 50 -8.54 21.70 7.75
CA GLY A 50 -8.97 23.10 7.73
C GLY A 50 -10.36 23.23 7.08
N GLY A 51 -11.24 24.02 7.68
CA GLY A 51 -12.60 24.25 7.21
C GLY A 51 -13.65 24.00 8.30
N GLU A 52 -14.92 24.11 7.91
CA GLU A 52 -16.09 24.03 8.81
C GLU A 52 -16.56 22.58 9.08
N ILE A 53 -15.95 21.60 8.40
CA ILE A 53 -16.36 20.19 8.44
C ILE A 53 -15.94 19.50 9.75
N GLY A 54 -14.93 20.02 10.46
CA GLY A 54 -14.49 19.46 11.75
C GLY A 54 -13.99 18.00 11.67
N ALA A 55 -13.66 17.51 10.47
CA ALA A 55 -13.19 16.15 10.24
C ALA A 55 -11.66 16.06 10.27
N LYS A 56 -11.14 14.85 10.50
CA LYS A 56 -9.69 14.59 10.41
C LYS A 56 -9.27 14.45 8.96
N VAL A 57 -8.03 14.81 8.64
CA VAL A 57 -7.49 14.68 7.28
C VAL A 57 -7.48 13.22 6.82
N SER A 58 -7.29 12.26 7.74
CA SER A 58 -7.40 10.83 7.45
C SER A 58 -8.82 10.37 7.06
N GLU A 59 -9.85 11.04 7.56
CA GLU A 59 -11.25 10.74 7.23
C GLU A 59 -11.61 11.28 5.84
N LEU A 60 -11.09 12.47 5.50
CA LEU A 60 -11.28 13.07 4.17
C LEU A 60 -10.47 12.37 3.08
N ASN A 61 -9.30 11.82 3.43
CA ASN A 61 -8.41 11.12 2.52
C ASN A 61 -7.98 9.77 3.10
N SER A 62 -8.95 8.87 3.21
CA SER A 62 -8.75 7.51 3.71
C SER A 62 -7.75 6.70 2.87
N GLY A 63 -7.57 7.02 1.58
CA GLY A 63 -6.58 6.37 0.71
C GLY A 63 -5.13 6.77 1.01
N GLY A 64 -4.89 8.03 1.41
CA GLY A 64 -3.55 8.60 1.59
C GLY A 64 -2.96 8.42 2.99
N TYR A 65 -3.80 8.21 4.02
CA TYR A 65 -3.40 8.13 5.43
C TYR A 65 -3.61 6.76 6.07
N GLN A 66 -3.95 5.73 5.29
CA GLN A 66 -3.82 4.36 5.76
C GLN A 66 -2.38 4.16 6.24
N LEU A 67 -2.21 3.95 7.55
CA LEU A 67 -1.04 3.25 8.09
C LEU A 67 -1.10 1.85 7.49
N LYS A 68 -0.69 1.73 6.23
CA LYS A 68 -0.30 0.46 5.65
C LYS A 68 0.76 -0.02 6.63
N THR A 69 0.48 -1.16 7.25
CA THR A 69 1.51 -2.00 7.86
C THR A 69 2.76 -1.90 6.99
N PRO A 70 3.96 -1.74 7.55
CA PRO A 70 5.17 -1.68 6.76
C PRO A 70 5.39 -3.04 6.10
N VAL A 71 4.63 -3.33 5.04
CA VAL A 71 5.11 -4.10 3.91
C VAL A 71 6.42 -3.43 3.59
N LEU A 72 7.50 -4.21 3.63
CA LEU A 72 8.87 -3.79 3.36
C LEU A 72 8.87 -2.97 2.06
N GLY A 73 8.65 -1.67 2.19
CA GLY A 73 8.42 -0.78 1.08
C GLY A 73 9.75 -0.59 0.39
N LYS A 74 9.75 -0.53 -0.94
CA LYS A 74 10.97 -0.25 -1.67
C LYS A 74 11.61 1.03 -1.12
N THR A 75 12.91 1.00 -0.90
CA THR A 75 13.63 2.21 -0.47
C THR A 75 13.53 3.25 -1.59
N ARG A 76 13.68 4.54 -1.24
CA ARG A 76 13.70 5.60 -2.27
C ARG A 76 14.77 5.33 -3.34
N ASP A 77 15.89 4.75 -2.94
CA ASP A 77 16.97 4.38 -3.87
C ASP A 77 16.55 3.25 -4.81
N GLN A 78 15.84 2.24 -4.31
CA GLN A 78 15.28 1.17 -5.15
C GLN A 78 14.25 1.72 -6.13
N VAL A 79 13.34 2.60 -5.67
CA VAL A 79 12.34 3.23 -6.55
C VAL A 79 13.02 4.08 -7.63
N ARG A 80 14.06 4.83 -7.26
CA ARG A 80 14.82 5.64 -8.21
C ARG A 80 15.56 4.78 -9.23
N ALA A 81 16.19 3.69 -8.79
CA ALA A 81 16.87 2.76 -9.67
C ALA A 81 15.89 2.11 -10.67
N GLU A 82 14.70 1.74 -10.21
CA GLU A 82 13.64 1.20 -11.07
C GLU A 82 13.13 2.22 -12.09
N LEU A 83 12.92 3.48 -11.66
CA LEU A 83 12.52 4.55 -12.56
C LEU A 83 13.58 4.81 -13.63
N GLU A 84 14.85 4.90 -13.25
CA GLU A 84 15.97 5.08 -14.19
C GLU A 84 16.07 3.89 -15.17
N GLN A 85 15.82 2.68 -14.69
CA GLN A 85 15.77 1.48 -15.54
C GLN A 85 14.60 1.52 -16.53
N ALA A 86 13.39 1.89 -16.09
CA ALA A 86 12.21 2.01 -16.95
C ALA A 86 12.40 3.09 -18.03
N VAL A 87 13.00 4.22 -17.66
CA VAL A 87 13.36 5.28 -18.62
C VAL A 87 14.38 4.78 -19.64
N ARG A 88 15.43 4.07 -19.19
CA ARG A 88 16.48 3.54 -20.08
C ARG A 88 15.94 2.47 -21.04
N SER A 89 15.04 1.60 -20.58
CA SER A 89 14.46 0.52 -21.39
C SER A 89 13.29 0.99 -22.26
N GLY A 90 12.83 2.23 -22.08
CA GLY A 90 11.63 2.77 -22.72
C GLY A 90 10.35 2.08 -22.25
N ASP A 91 10.38 1.43 -21.08
CA ASP A 91 9.20 0.86 -20.39
C ASP A 91 8.41 1.95 -19.65
N MET A 92 8.21 3.06 -20.34
CA MET A 92 7.42 4.20 -19.92
C MET A 92 6.25 4.32 -20.88
N LEU A 93 5.07 4.61 -20.34
CA LEU A 93 3.90 4.88 -21.18
C LEU A 93 4.17 6.12 -22.03
N ALA A 94 3.88 6.01 -23.32
CA ALA A 94 3.88 7.14 -24.21
C ALA A 94 2.75 8.11 -23.83
N ALA A 95 2.99 9.40 -24.05
CA ALA A 95 1.93 10.40 -23.90
C ALA A 95 0.85 10.19 -24.97
N GLY A 96 -0.41 10.09 -24.55
CA GLY A 96 -1.56 9.90 -25.44
C GLY A 96 -2.50 8.79 -24.97
N GLU A 97 -3.47 8.43 -25.82
CA GLU A 97 -4.52 7.46 -25.51
C GLU A 97 -4.18 6.02 -25.93
N SER A 98 -3.07 5.82 -26.64
CA SER A 98 -2.71 4.50 -27.18
C SER A 98 -2.35 3.46 -26.11
N GLY A 99 -2.00 3.91 -24.90
CA GLY A 99 -1.52 3.03 -23.82
C GLY A 99 -0.22 2.30 -24.15
N SER A 100 0.42 2.62 -25.28
CA SER A 100 1.64 1.96 -25.76
C SER A 100 2.87 2.46 -25.01
N ARG A 101 3.90 1.61 -24.95
CA ARG A 101 5.18 1.98 -24.34
C ARG A 101 6.07 2.73 -25.33
N LEU A 102 6.97 3.59 -24.84
CA LEU A 102 7.89 4.35 -25.69
C LEU A 102 8.81 3.45 -26.53
N ASN A 103 9.23 2.31 -25.98
CA ASN A 103 10.04 1.33 -26.71
C ASN A 103 9.29 0.59 -27.82
N GLU A 104 7.96 0.50 -27.75
CA GLU A 104 7.11 -0.09 -28.79
C GLU A 104 6.94 0.89 -29.95
N LEU A 105 6.75 2.18 -29.64
CA LEU A 105 6.56 3.22 -30.65
C LEU A 105 7.87 3.63 -31.32
N GLN A 106 8.97 3.66 -30.57
CA GLN A 106 10.27 4.16 -31.04
C GLN A 106 11.39 3.18 -30.68
N PRO A 107 11.36 1.94 -31.20
CA PRO A 107 12.32 0.89 -30.85
C PRO A 107 13.77 1.29 -31.17
N ASN A 108 14.00 2.17 -32.14
CA ASN A 108 15.33 2.66 -32.51
C ASN A 108 15.99 3.53 -31.43
N LEU A 109 15.23 4.10 -30.50
CA LEU A 109 15.73 4.97 -29.43
C LEU A 109 16.06 4.22 -28.13
N TYR A 110 15.68 2.94 -28.05
CA TYR A 110 15.83 2.15 -26.84
C TYR A 110 16.65 0.89 -27.11
N PRO A 111 17.40 0.39 -26.11
CA PRO A 111 18.12 -0.86 -26.25
C PRO A 111 17.14 -2.00 -26.56
N SER A 112 17.44 -2.81 -27.58
CA SER A 112 16.67 -4.00 -27.89
C SER A 112 16.61 -4.90 -26.66
N LYS A 113 15.40 -5.09 -26.11
CA LYS A 113 15.17 -6.05 -25.05
C LYS A 113 15.58 -7.41 -25.61
N MET A 114 16.53 -8.10 -24.97
CA MET A 114 16.79 -9.50 -25.31
C MET A 114 15.45 -10.21 -25.23
N ALA A 115 14.95 -10.71 -26.35
CA ALA A 115 13.73 -11.50 -26.37
C ALA A 115 13.95 -12.63 -25.36
N GLN A 116 13.17 -12.62 -24.28
CA GLN A 116 13.12 -13.75 -23.36
C GLN A 116 12.88 -14.97 -24.25
N ALA A 117 13.76 -15.97 -24.18
CA ALA A 117 13.79 -17.08 -25.13
C ALA A 117 12.37 -17.59 -25.34
N GLY A 118 11.80 -17.27 -26.50
CA GLY A 118 10.44 -17.67 -26.84
C GLY A 118 10.40 -19.19 -26.87
N LYS A 119 9.23 -19.76 -26.54
CA LYS A 119 9.02 -21.20 -26.69
C LYS A 119 9.41 -21.61 -28.12
N THR A 120 10.11 -22.73 -28.26
CA THR A 120 10.45 -23.26 -29.58
C THR A 120 9.16 -23.65 -30.31
N ARG A 121 9.23 -23.74 -31.64
CA ARG A 121 8.08 -24.15 -32.44
C ARG A 121 7.56 -25.53 -32.03
N GLU A 122 8.47 -26.40 -31.60
CA GLU A 122 8.20 -27.74 -31.08
C GLU A 122 7.42 -27.67 -29.78
N GLN A 123 7.88 -26.86 -28.81
CA GLN A 123 7.16 -26.65 -27.53
C GLN A 123 5.75 -26.08 -27.75
N VAL A 124 5.61 -25.11 -28.67
CA VAL A 124 4.29 -24.54 -29.00
C VAL A 124 3.35 -25.59 -29.61
N LYS A 125 3.88 -26.51 -30.43
CA LYS A 125 3.08 -27.60 -31.01
C LYS A 125 2.67 -28.63 -29.96
N GLU A 126 3.55 -28.97 -29.03
CA GLU A 126 3.26 -29.87 -27.92
C GLU A 126 2.15 -29.29 -27.03
N GLU A 127 2.27 -28.03 -26.64
CA GLU A 127 1.24 -27.34 -25.85
C GLU A 127 -0.09 -27.24 -26.61
N LEU A 128 -0.06 -26.97 -27.91
CA LEU A 128 -1.28 -26.94 -28.72
C LEU A 128 -1.92 -28.32 -28.81
N ALA A 129 -1.14 -29.38 -28.98
CA ALA A 129 -1.64 -30.74 -29.02
C ALA A 129 -2.25 -31.15 -27.66
N GLU A 130 -1.62 -30.77 -26.54
CA GLU A 130 -2.12 -30.99 -25.20
C GLU A 130 -3.43 -30.23 -24.96
N ALA A 131 -3.50 -28.95 -25.36
CA ALA A 131 -4.71 -28.16 -25.24
C ALA A 131 -5.87 -28.77 -26.05
N ILE A 132 -5.61 -29.24 -27.28
CA ILE A 132 -6.61 -29.92 -28.13
C ILE A 132 -7.07 -31.23 -27.46
N HIS A 133 -6.14 -32.00 -26.88
CA HIS A 133 -6.44 -33.29 -26.25
C HIS A 133 -7.28 -33.15 -24.98
N THR A 134 -7.00 -32.10 -24.19
CA THR A 134 -7.68 -31.80 -22.92
C THR A 134 -8.90 -30.90 -23.07
N GLY A 135 -9.11 -30.34 -24.27
CA GLY A 135 -10.17 -29.38 -24.56
C GLY A 135 -9.98 -28.03 -23.88
N ASP A 136 -8.74 -27.68 -23.51
CA ASP A 136 -8.35 -26.37 -22.97
C ASP A 136 -8.26 -25.28 -24.07
N LEU A 137 -9.24 -25.29 -24.98
CA LEU A 137 -9.41 -24.29 -26.02
C LEU A 137 -10.68 -23.52 -25.75
N MET A 138 -10.62 -22.21 -25.96
CA MET A 138 -11.82 -21.37 -25.94
C MET A 138 -12.78 -21.81 -27.03
N ALA A 139 -14.03 -22.05 -26.65
CA ALA A 139 -15.09 -22.32 -27.61
C ALA A 139 -15.41 -21.05 -28.40
N ALA A 140 -15.81 -21.23 -29.67
CA ALA A 140 -16.31 -20.12 -30.47
C ALA A 140 -17.68 -19.67 -29.91
N GLY A 141 -17.73 -18.48 -29.31
CA GLY A 141 -18.94 -17.89 -28.72
C GLY A 141 -18.63 -16.73 -27.77
N GLU A 142 -19.66 -16.05 -27.29
CA GLU A 142 -19.52 -14.93 -26.34
C GLU A 142 -19.35 -15.39 -24.87
N ASP A 143 -19.67 -16.66 -24.59
CA ASP A 143 -19.74 -17.20 -23.23
C ASP A 143 -18.37 -17.34 -22.54
N GLY A 144 -17.27 -17.24 -23.29
CA GLY A 144 -15.91 -17.35 -22.75
C GLY A 144 -15.57 -18.74 -22.17
N ARG A 145 -16.37 -19.76 -22.48
CA ARG A 145 -16.21 -21.12 -21.97
C ARG A 145 -15.23 -21.94 -22.80
N LYS A 146 -14.62 -22.93 -22.16
CA LYS A 146 -13.69 -23.88 -22.80
C LYS A 146 -14.43 -25.07 -23.42
N LEU A 147 -13.83 -25.70 -24.43
CA LEU A 147 -14.43 -26.84 -25.13
C LEU A 147 -14.69 -28.04 -24.21
N ASN A 148 -13.81 -28.29 -23.24
CA ASN A 148 -14.01 -29.34 -22.24
C ASN A 148 -15.17 -29.05 -21.26
N GLU A 149 -15.50 -27.79 -21.02
CA GLU A 149 -16.66 -27.41 -20.20
C GLU A 149 -17.97 -27.62 -20.98
N ILE A 150 -17.96 -27.41 -22.30
CA ILE A 150 -19.14 -27.55 -23.16
C ILE A 150 -19.36 -29.02 -23.55
N TYR A 151 -18.28 -29.76 -23.80
CA TYR A 151 -18.31 -31.16 -24.22
C TYR A 151 -17.43 -32.05 -23.33
N PRO A 152 -17.78 -32.22 -22.03
CA PRO A 152 -16.96 -32.93 -21.06
C PRO A 152 -16.72 -34.41 -21.40
N GLY A 153 -17.53 -35.01 -22.26
CA GLY A 153 -17.36 -36.40 -22.72
C GLY A 153 -16.48 -36.57 -23.95
N GLN A 154 -16.06 -35.48 -24.60
CA GLN A 154 -15.24 -35.52 -25.84
C GLN A 154 -13.76 -35.24 -25.59
N TYR A 155 -13.42 -34.79 -24.37
CA TYR A 155 -12.07 -34.42 -24.00
C TYR A 155 -11.63 -35.18 -22.76
N HIS A 156 -10.34 -35.47 -22.68
CA HIS A 156 -9.78 -36.16 -21.52
C HIS A 156 -9.71 -35.16 -20.37
N GLN A 157 -10.25 -35.53 -19.21
CA GLN A 157 -10.11 -34.69 -18.03
C GLN A 157 -8.64 -34.58 -17.68
N HIS A 158 -8.07 -33.39 -17.87
CA HIS A 158 -6.84 -33.06 -17.19
C HIS A 158 -7.22 -32.88 -15.72
N HIS A 159 -6.98 -33.93 -14.92
CA HIS A 159 -6.75 -33.73 -13.50
C HIS A 159 -5.44 -32.94 -13.41
N ALA A 160 -5.51 -31.62 -13.63
CA ALA A 160 -4.45 -30.72 -13.22
C ALA A 160 -4.22 -31.02 -11.76
N GLY A 161 -3.09 -31.67 -11.50
CA GLY A 161 -2.78 -32.29 -10.24
C GLY A 161 -3.09 -31.33 -9.10
N SER A 162 -3.91 -31.84 -8.18
CA SER A 162 -3.90 -31.46 -6.78
C SER A 162 -2.49 -31.71 -6.24
N THR A 163 -1.54 -30.85 -6.58
CA THR A 163 -0.16 -30.82 -6.07
C THR A 163 0.20 -29.37 -5.69
N ALA A 164 -0.72 -28.68 -5.04
CA ALA A 164 -0.46 -27.42 -4.33
C ALA A 164 -0.84 -27.47 -2.84
N ALA A 165 -1.14 -28.65 -2.28
CA ALA A 165 -1.56 -28.78 -0.88
C ALA A 165 -1.05 -30.06 -0.19
N GLN A 166 0.23 -30.41 -0.34
CA GLN A 166 0.88 -31.32 0.61
C GLN A 166 2.41 -31.15 0.61
N SER A 167 2.86 -29.96 1.01
CA SER A 167 4.19 -29.79 1.57
C SER A 167 4.05 -28.96 2.85
N GLY A 168 4.09 -29.62 3.99
CA GLY A 168 3.73 -29.00 5.27
C GLY A 168 3.77 -29.94 6.47
N HIS A 169 4.94 -30.52 6.72
CA HIS A 169 5.43 -30.87 8.06
C HIS A 169 4.68 -31.95 8.86
N SER A 170 5.12 -33.20 8.66
CA SER A 170 5.33 -34.11 9.78
C SER A 170 6.35 -33.48 10.75
N ASN A 171 5.92 -33.20 11.98
CA ASN A 171 6.82 -33.19 13.13
C ASN A 171 6.02 -33.61 14.35
N GLY A 172 6.50 -34.67 14.99
CA GLY A 172 5.81 -35.37 16.04
C GLY A 172 5.58 -34.55 17.30
N ARG A 173 4.67 -35.07 18.11
CA ARG A 173 4.85 -35.07 19.55
C ARG A 173 4.08 -36.26 20.13
N ASP A 174 4.86 -37.30 20.42
CA ASP A 174 4.61 -38.13 21.58
C ASP A 174 4.53 -37.21 22.81
N LEU A 175 3.44 -37.35 23.57
CA LEU A 175 3.31 -37.39 25.03
C LEU A 175 1.85 -37.12 25.43
#